data_AF-V6K1C3-F1
#
_entry.id   AF-V6K1C3-F1
#
_cell.length_a   1.000
_cell.length_b   1.000
_cell.length_c   1.000
_cell.angle_alpha   90.00
_cell.angle_beta   90.00
_cell.angle_gamma   90.00
#
_symmetry.space_group_name_H-M   'P 1'
#
loop_
_entity.id
_entity.type
_entity.pdbx_description
1 polymer ?
#
loop_
_entity_poly.entity_id
_entity_poly.type
_entity_poly.pdbx_seq_one_letter_code
_entity_poly.pdbx_strand_id
1 'polypeptide(L)'
;MISILAVLFGAVIGLALGLLGAGGSILAVPALVYGVGLPLNAAVPASLAVVAVSSLGGVLPRERRRAVQWRIAGVFGASGIPAAFAGAALGRLLPQRWLLLAFAVLMTA
;
A
#
# COMPACT_ATOMS: atom_id res chain seq x y z
N MET A 1 -14.34 6.15 19.50
CA MET A 1 -13.32 5.96 20.55
C MET A 1 -12.25 5.06 19.96
N ILE A 2 -11.10 5.60 19.58
CA ILE A 2 -10.01 4.80 19.00
C ILE A 2 -9.30 4.16 20.19
N SER A 3 -9.48 2.85 20.37
CA SER A 3 -8.90 2.09 21.49
C SER A 3 -7.38 2.08 21.39
N ILE A 4 -6.67 2.24 22.51
CA ILE A 4 -5.19 2.19 22.60
C ILE A 4 -4.59 0.97 21.87
N LEU A 5 -5.32 -0.15 21.89
CA LEU A 5 -4.95 -1.37 21.18
C LEU A 5 -4.86 -1.18 19.66
N ALA A 6 -5.74 -0.38 19.06
CA ALA A 6 -5.72 -0.09 17.62
C ALA A 6 -4.50 0.75 17.23
N VAL A 7 -4.06 1.67 18.10
CA VAL A 7 -2.85 2.47 17.90
C VAL A 7 -1.61 1.59 17.96
N LEU A 8 -1.55 0.68 18.95
CA LEU A 8 -0.45 -0.28 19.09
C LEU A 8 -0.37 -1.24 17.90
N PHE A 9 -1.50 -1.79 17.45
CA PHE A 9 -1.56 -2.63 16.26
C PHE A 9 -1.13 -1.87 15.00
N GLY A 10 -1.63 -0.64 14.82
CA GLY A 10 -1.23 0.22 13.71
C GLY A 10 0.27 0.54 13.71
N ALA A 11 0.86 0.75 14.89
CA ALA A 11 2.31 1.00 15.03
C ALA A 11 3.15 -0.23 14.69
N VAL A 12 2.76 -1.42 15.16
CA VAL A 12 3.47 -2.68 14.86
C VAL A 12 3.38 -3.02 13.38
N ILE A 13 2.18 -2.93 12.81
CA ILE A 13 1.97 -3.14 11.37
C ILE A 13 2.74 -2.09 10.57
N GLY A 14 2.66 -0.81 10.93
CA GLY A 14 3.40 0.27 10.27
C GLY A 14 4.92 0.08 10.29
N LEU A 15 5.47 -0.38 11.42
CA LEU A 15 6.89 -0.74 11.54
C LEU A 15 7.25 -1.95 10.66
N ALA A 16 6.43 -3.00 10.67
CA ALA A 16 6.65 -4.19 9.85
C ALA A 16 6.62 -3.83 8.34
N LEU A 17 5.61 -3.05 7.92
CA LEU A 17 5.47 -2.54 6.55
C LEU A 17 6.67 -1.66 6.15
N GLY A 18 7.11 -0.77 7.05
CA GLY A 18 8.26 0.10 6.81
C GLY A 18 9.58 -0.64 6.70
N LEU A 19 9.78 -1.69 7.52
CA LEU A 19 10.97 -2.53 7.49
C LEU A 19 11.03 -3.44 6.25
N LEU A 20 9.88 -3.97 5.81
CA LEU A 20 9.76 -4.79 4.59
C LEU A 20 9.91 -3.96 3.30
N GLY A 21 9.85 -2.63 3.39
CA GLY A 21 10.02 -1.72 2.25
C GLY A 21 8.89 -1.85 1.23
N ALA A 22 9.23 -1.82 -0.07
CA ALA A 22 8.26 -1.84 -1.18
C ALA A 22 7.30 -3.04 -1.14
N GLY A 23 7.75 -4.19 -0.62
CA GLY A 23 6.95 -5.40 -0.47
C GLY A 23 5.95 -5.39 0.70
N GLY A 24 6.12 -4.49 1.67
CA GLY A 24 5.18 -4.34 2.78
C GLY A 24 3.79 -3.91 2.30
N SER A 25 3.72 -3.05 1.28
CA SER A 25 2.47 -2.51 0.72
C SER A 25 1.41 -3.58 0.39
N ILE A 26 1.84 -4.76 -0.03
CA ILE A 26 1.01 -5.93 -0.31
C ILE A 26 0.20 -6.37 0.93
N LEU A 27 0.82 -6.30 2.10
CA LEU A 27 0.21 -6.69 3.37
C LEU A 27 -0.66 -5.57 3.99
N ALA A 28 -0.53 -4.32 3.53
CA ALA A 28 -1.25 -3.19 4.13
C ALA A 28 -2.78 -3.29 3.93
N VAL A 29 -3.23 -3.70 2.74
CA VAL A 29 -4.67 -3.89 2.46
C VAL A 29 -5.29 -4.98 3.35
N PRO A 30 -4.78 -6.24 3.38
CA PRO A 30 -5.34 -7.28 4.25
C PRO A 30 -5.18 -6.94 5.73
N ALA A 31 -4.11 -6.26 6.15
CA ALA A 31 -3.97 -5.82 7.54
C ALA A 31 -5.05 -4.81 7.94
N LEU A 32 -5.44 -3.88 7.07
CA LEU A 32 -6.52 -2.92 7.34
C LEU A 32 -7.91 -3.58 7.28
N VAL A 33 -8.13 -4.51 6.35
CA VAL A 33 -9.41 -5.22 6.21
C VAL A 33 -9.61 -6.21 7.34
N TYR A 34 -8.67 -7.11 7.58
CA TYR A 34 -8.81 -8.18 8.56
C TYR A 34 -8.37 -7.78 9.97
N GLY A 35 -7.39 -6.89 10.10
CA GLY A 35 -6.89 -6.44 11.41
C GLY A 35 -7.71 -5.29 11.99
N VAL A 36 -8.07 -4.29 11.18
CA VAL A 36 -8.83 -3.11 11.64
C VAL A 36 -10.32 -3.23 11.36
N GLY A 37 -10.75 -4.13 10.47
CA GLY A 37 -12.16 -4.33 10.13
C GLY A 37 -12.71 -3.27 9.16
N LEU A 38 -11.84 -2.55 8.44
CA LEU A 38 -12.28 -1.54 7.47
C LEU A 38 -12.89 -2.23 6.23
N PRO A 39 -14.00 -1.69 5.69
CA PRO A 39 -14.54 -2.20 4.44
C PRO A 39 -13.55 -1.90 3.30
N LEU A 40 -13.49 -2.79 2.31
CA LEU A 40 -12.44 -2.80 1.28
C LEU A 40 -12.31 -1.47 0.51
N ASN A 41 -13.45 -0.83 0.24
CA ASN A 41 -13.57 0.49 -0.37
C ASN A 41 -12.91 1.61 0.45
N ALA A 42 -12.84 1.50 1.77
CA ALA A 42 -12.11 2.42 2.65
C ALA A 42 -10.66 1.98 2.89
N ALA A 43 -10.40 0.67 2.92
CA ALA A 43 -9.07 0.11 3.19
C ALA A 43 -8.07 0.38 2.06
N VAL A 44 -8.49 0.30 0.79
CA VAL A 44 -7.63 0.56 -0.38
C VAL A 44 -7.06 1.99 -0.41
N PRO A 45 -7.85 3.07 -0.30
CA PRO A 45 -7.29 4.42 -0.25
C PRO A 45 -6.46 4.65 1.03
N ALA A 46 -6.83 4.06 2.16
CA ALA A 46 -6.05 4.14 3.39
C ALA A 46 -4.67 3.46 3.26
N SER A 47 -4.59 2.28 2.63
CA SER A 47 -3.32 1.60 2.39
C SER A 47 -2.41 2.42 1.46
N LEU A 48 -2.97 3.08 0.44
CA LEU A 48 -2.19 3.96 -0.45
C LEU A 48 -1.56 5.12 0.32
N ALA A 49 -2.30 5.72 1.27
CA ALA A 49 -1.76 6.77 2.13
C ALA A 49 -0.61 6.25 3.01
N VAL A 50 -0.79 5.07 3.62
CA VAL A 50 0.27 4.41 4.42
C VAL A 50 1.51 4.15 3.58
N VAL A 51 1.35 3.61 2.37
CA VAL A 51 2.45 3.30 1.45
C VAL A 51 3.17 4.55 0.98
N ALA A 52 2.43 5.64 0.72
CA ALA A 52 3.03 6.93 0.35
C ALA A 52 3.92 7.46 1.48
N VAL A 53 3.43 7.46 2.73
CA VAL A 53 4.18 7.91 3.90
C VAL A 53 5.40 7.01 4.16
N SER A 54 5.23 5.69 4.12
CA SER A 54 6.34 4.75 4.36
C SER A 54 7.42 4.85 3.26
N SER A 55 7.02 5.05 2.00
CA SER A 55 7.95 5.21 0.88
C SER A 55 8.73 6.52 0.96
N LEU A 56 8.09 7.62 1.37
CA LEU A 56 8.77 8.88 1.66
C LEU A 56 9.79 8.71 2.78
N GLY A 57 9.40 8.04 3.86
CA GLY A 57 10.28 7.67 4.98
C GLY A 57 11.48 6.82 4.54
N GLY A 58 11.30 5.91 3.58
CA GLY A 58 12.36 5.06 3.03
C GLY A 58 13.30 5.75 2.02
N VAL A 59 12.79 6.71 1.26
CA VAL A 59 13.58 7.50 0.30
C VAL A 59 14.52 8.48 1.00
N LEU A 60 14.06 9.16 2.04
CA LEU A 60 14.83 10.16 2.80
C LEU A 60 16.25 9.70 3.23
N PRO A 61 16.44 8.54 3.90
CA PRO A 61 17.76 8.06 4.29
C PRO A 61 18.56 7.49 3.11
N ARG A 62 17.90 7.04 2.03
CA ARG A 62 18.55 6.44 0.86
C ARG A 62 19.11 7.50 -0.10
N GLU A 63 18.45 8.65 -0.17
CA GLU A 63 18.95 9.84 -0.87
C GLU A 63 20.24 10.37 -0.25
N ARG A 64 20.33 10.38 1.09
CA ARG A 64 21.56 10.76 1.81
C ARG A 64 22.77 9.90 1.45
N ARG A 65 22.55 8.68 0.92
CA ARG A 65 23.60 7.77 0.44
C ARG A 65 23.80 7.82 -1.08
N ARG A 66 23.15 8.75 -1.80
CA ARG A 66 23.10 8.82 -3.28
C ARG A 66 22.73 7.49 -3.97
N ALA A 67 22.03 6.61 -3.26
CA ALA A 67 21.66 5.29 -3.74
C ALA A 67 20.32 5.29 -4.51
N VAL A 68 19.77 6.47 -4.83
CA VAL A 68 18.50 6.64 -5.52
C VAL A 68 18.76 6.96 -6.99
N GLN A 69 18.29 6.08 -7.87
CA GLN A 69 18.36 6.29 -9.30
C GLN A 69 17.10 7.03 -9.77
N TRP A 70 17.15 8.36 -9.72
CA TRP A 70 16.03 9.23 -10.09
C TRP A 70 15.48 8.98 -11.50
N ARG A 71 16.34 8.52 -12.43
CA ARG A 71 15.91 8.13 -13.78
C ARG A 71 14.98 6.91 -13.78
N ILE A 72 15.31 5.88 -13.00
CA ILE A 72 14.46 4.69 -12.86
C ILE A 72 13.19 5.06 -12.12
N ALA A 73 13.30 5.82 -11.01
CA ALA A 73 12.14 6.29 -10.26
C ALA A 73 11.17 7.10 -11.13
N GLY A 74 11.69 7.97 -12.00
CA GLY A 74 10.90 8.74 -12.95
C GLY A 74 10.19 7.88 -14.00
N VAL A 75 10.89 6.90 -14.60
CA VAL A 75 10.28 5.98 -15.59
C VAL A 75 9.21 5.11 -14.94
N PHE A 76 9.49 4.54 -13.76
CA PHE A 76 8.54 3.71 -13.01
C PHE A 76 7.33 4.52 -12.53
N GLY A 77 7.55 5.75 -12.07
CA GLY A 77 6.46 6.66 -11.70
C GLY A 77 5.60 7.05 -12.89
N ALA A 78 6.22 7.42 -14.01
CA ALA A 78 5.53 7.83 -15.22
C ALA A 78 4.68 6.71 -15.85
N SER A 79 5.13 5.45 -15.79
CA SER A 79 4.33 4.32 -16.25
C SER A 79 3.33 3.83 -15.19
N GLY A 80 3.71 3.85 -13.91
CA GLY A 80 2.91 3.34 -12.80
C GLY A 80 1.72 4.22 -12.44
N ILE A 81 1.85 5.55 -12.47
CA ILE A 81 0.75 6.49 -12.15
C ILE A 81 -0.46 6.28 -13.08
N PRO A 82 -0.33 6.33 -14.42
CA PRO A 82 -1.49 6.12 -15.30
C PRO A 82 -2.04 4.70 -15.20
N ALA A 83 -1.18 3.68 -15.02
CA ALA A 83 -1.62 2.31 -14.79
C ALA A 83 -2.44 2.18 -13.50
N ALA A 84 -2.04 2.84 -12.42
CA ALA A 84 -2.76 2.84 -11.14
C ALA A 84 -4.11 3.55 -11.27
N PHE A 85 -4.17 4.70 -11.95
CA PHE A 85 -5.43 5.40 -12.22
C PHE A 85 -6.38 4.57 -13.09
N ALA A 86 -5.88 3.95 -14.16
CA ALA A 86 -6.67 3.08 -15.02
C ALA A 86 -7.18 1.85 -14.25
N GLY A 87 -6.32 1.20 -13.47
CA GLY A 87 -6.68 0.07 -12.61
C GLY A 87 -7.73 0.45 -11.55
N ALA A 88 -7.60 1.62 -10.92
CA ALA A 88 -8.59 2.13 -9.97
C ALA A 88 -9.94 2.44 -10.63
N ALA A 89 -9.93 3.02 -11.83
CA ALA A 89 -11.15 3.29 -12.59
C ALA A 89 -11.86 1.99 -13.00
N LEU A 90 -11.13 1.02 -13.52
CA LEU A 90 -11.64 -0.32 -13.85
C LEU A 90 -12.15 -1.06 -12.61
N GLY A 91 -11.43 -0.96 -11.48
CA GLY A 91 -11.81 -1.60 -10.22
C GLY A 91 -13.13 -1.09 -9.66
N ARG A 92 -13.49 0.17 -9.89
CA ARG A 92 -14.80 0.74 -9.48
C ARG A 92 -15.98 0.16 -10.24
N LEU A 93 -15.75 -0.37 -11.45
CA LEU A 93 -16.78 -1.00 -12.28
C LEU A 93 -17.00 -2.47 -11.89
N LEU A 94 -16.11 -3.06 -11.10
CA LEU A 94 -16.16 -4.46 -10.74
C LEU A 94 -16.85 -4.68 -9.38
N PRO A 95 -17.68 -5.73 -9.25
CA PRO A 95 -18.24 -6.13 -7.96
C PRO A 95 -17.14 -6.49 -6.95
N GLN A 96 -17.33 -6.15 -5.68
CA GLN A 96 -16.35 -6.40 -4.60
C GLN A 96 -15.80 -7.83 -4.55
N ARG A 97 -16.63 -8.85 -4.86
CA ARG A 97 -16.22 -10.25 -4.92
C ARG A 97 -15.10 -10.52 -5.93
N TRP A 98 -15.15 -9.86 -7.10
CA TRP A 98 -14.17 -10.04 -8.16
C TRP A 98 -12.88 -9.31 -7.84
N LEU A 99 -12.98 -8.15 -7.19
CA LEU A 99 -11.82 -7.43 -6.68
C LEU A 99 -11.05 -8.27 -5.65
N LEU A 100 -11.77 -8.92 -4.72
CA LEU A 100 -11.19 -9.81 -3.73
C LEU A 100 -10.57 -11.07 -4.35
N LEU A 101 -11.23 -11.68 -5.34
CA LEU A 101 -10.68 -12.84 -6.06
C LEU A 101 -9.42 -12.47 -6.84
N ALA A 102 -9.43 -11.34 -7.57
CA ALA A 102 -8.26 -10.87 -8.30
C ALA A 102 -7.10 -10.56 -7.35
N PHE A 103 -7.38 -9.94 -6.19
CA PHE A 103 -6.38 -9.72 -5.15
C PHE A 103 -5.83 -11.04 -4.59
N ALA A 104 -6.69 -12.02 -4.29
CA ALA A 104 -6.27 -13.32 -3.79
C ALA A 104 -5.37 -14.05 -4.81
N VAL A 105 -5.74 -14.06 -6.09
CA VAL A 105 -4.93 -14.66 -7.16
C VAL A 105 -3.56 -13.99 -7.26
N LEU A 106 -3.52 -12.65 -7.22
CA LEU A 106 -2.27 -11.89 -7.26
C LEU A 106 -1.34 -12.21 -6.07
N MET A 107 -1.90 -12.51 -4.90
CA MET A 107 -1.12 -12.88 -3.70
C MET A 107 -0.57 -14.31 -3.76
N THR A 108 -1.26 -15.20 -4.47
CA THR A 108 -0.87 -16.61 -4.61
C THR A 108 0.07 -16.89 -5.77
N ALA A 109 0.16 -15.96 -6.74
CA ALA A 109 1.03 -16.04 -7.92
C ALA A 109 2.39 -15.40 -7.66
#